data_AF-A0A9D4CEL1-F1
#
_entry.id   AF-A0A9D4CEL1-F1
#
_cell.length_a   1.000
_cell.length_b   1.000
_cell.length_c   1.000
_cell.angle_alpha   90.00
_cell.angle_beta   90.00
_cell.angle_gamma   90.00
#
_symmetry.space_group_name_H-M   'P 1'
#
loop_
_entity.id
_entity.type
_entity.pdbx_description
1 polymer ?
#
loop_
_entity_poly.entity_id
_entity_poly.type
_entity_poly.pdbx_seq_one_letter_code
_entity_poly.pdbx_strand_id
1 'polypeptide(L)'
;MKTFPKWNPSWKYYFWTHRTSRKLLEERHPELLTFYDKTLVPVQKSDLMRYVVVYEFGGLYADLDTSCLRSLDIVTTKYACIVLPEPFEDGIIWENIPYRIPNGVFFCRAKHPFLEQVLRTISGIKTVEANPTLIGPLFFTSQYRRYSNISDKDVYRVNISGDTSSPYFYKGELPETHDDAIYIPNTRYFLDQPHPWHRDKIKRICENPSNATLIIKRMCYVYTRRGFDRKPSNFTFLEHAYTFSFNSAIDWSKRKYIPVKMIQSNVQTYKRSAGNVLEAVNFLLYSNSVTVGSLGKLQMSESSNVRVFDTSVDYSNAKQIFKCVDLRIEYLATTPICVYDPMTDIYVSKDIISKGSFEGDYIKEVVTILQDNLSLSFLDIGCNVGVFTLAVAKFGREVIALDANRKNLEMVATSLVKGNLTGKVKLIWNALSDRVEAVRFKHKEGNIGALQMESGINATNDSRDEESSMAIVLDDLVPLLRKQSVFVKMDIESYEYKAMSGGKKFFEEVDVRFLLMEWDFHRTSVEGSRIIQFMTERRFKPVLPLQRLVPLKVENRNAWPNEIMWIRI
;
A
#
# COMPACT_ATOMS: atom_id res chain seq x y z
N MET A 1 -10.73 1.13 1.83
CA MET A 1 -10.63 0.58 3.22
C MET A 1 -9.22 0.33 3.77
N LYS A 2 -8.40 -0.61 3.25
CA LYS A 2 -7.06 -0.96 3.83
C LYS A 2 -6.06 0.21 3.85
N THR A 3 -6.23 1.12 2.90
CA THR A 3 -5.38 2.29 2.70
C THR A 3 -5.51 3.32 3.82
N PHE A 4 -6.68 3.48 4.45
CA PHE A 4 -6.84 4.43 5.56
C PHE A 4 -6.00 4.05 6.79
N PRO A 5 -6.06 2.81 7.32
CA PRO A 5 -5.15 2.28 8.34
C PRO A 5 -3.67 2.42 8.02
N LYS A 6 -3.27 2.19 6.77
CA LYS A 6 -1.87 2.32 6.32
C LYS A 6 -1.32 3.71 6.62
N TRP A 7 -2.11 4.74 6.36
CA TRP A 7 -1.67 6.13 6.42
C TRP A 7 -2.07 6.88 7.69
N ASN A 8 -3.06 6.39 8.45
CA ASN A 8 -3.55 7.01 9.68
C ASN A 8 -3.62 5.98 10.83
N PRO A 9 -2.53 5.26 11.15
CA PRO A 9 -2.57 4.07 12.01
C PRO A 9 -3.02 4.35 13.45
N SER A 10 -2.86 5.60 13.92
CA SER A 10 -3.29 6.06 15.25
C SER A 10 -4.80 6.32 15.35
N TRP A 11 -5.53 6.36 14.23
CA TRP A 11 -6.96 6.66 14.23
C TRP A 11 -7.79 5.47 14.74
N LYS A 12 -8.98 5.79 15.25
CA LYS A 12 -10.01 4.80 15.58
C LYS A 12 -10.93 4.61 14.39
N TYR A 13 -11.15 3.35 14.00
CA TYR A 13 -11.96 3.02 12.84
C TYR A 13 -13.30 2.45 13.28
N TYR A 14 -14.40 2.99 12.76
CA TYR A 14 -15.75 2.48 13.00
C TYR A 14 -16.35 2.00 11.70
N PHE A 15 -16.91 0.80 11.73
CA PHE A 15 -17.77 0.29 10.67
C PHE A 15 -19.19 0.22 11.23
N TRP A 16 -20.15 0.73 10.45
CA TRP A 16 -21.55 0.85 10.87
C TRP A 16 -22.40 -0.16 10.09
N THR A 17 -23.09 -1.05 10.82
CA THR A 17 -24.13 -1.95 10.29
C THR A 17 -25.51 -1.33 10.44
N HIS A 18 -26.52 -1.87 9.76
CA HIS A 18 -27.92 -1.57 10.03
C HIS A 18 -28.27 -1.68 11.53
N ARG A 19 -27.78 -2.70 12.24
CA ARG A 19 -28.03 -2.89 13.67
C ARG A 19 -27.43 -1.77 14.52
N THR A 20 -26.15 -1.47 14.33
CA THR A 20 -25.45 -0.43 15.10
C THR A 20 -25.93 0.98 14.75
N SER A 21 -26.30 1.20 13.48
CA SER A 21 -26.85 2.46 12.99
C SER A 21 -28.21 2.74 13.59
N ARG A 22 -29.15 1.78 13.48
CA ARG A 22 -30.47 1.90 14.08
C ARG A 22 -30.39 2.12 15.59
N LYS A 23 -29.49 1.41 16.27
CA LYS A 23 -29.24 1.61 17.70
C LYS A 23 -28.74 3.00 18.06
N LEU A 24 -27.83 3.58 17.28
CA LEU A 24 -27.39 4.97 17.50
C LEU A 24 -28.57 5.94 17.37
N LEU A 25 -29.44 5.73 16.38
CA LEU A 25 -30.65 6.53 16.22
C LEU A 25 -31.60 6.36 17.42
N GLU A 26 -31.82 5.15 17.92
CA GLU A 26 -32.62 4.92 19.13
C GLU A 26 -32.08 5.67 20.36
N GLU A 27 -30.76 5.71 20.51
CA GLU A 27 -30.12 6.31 21.68
C GLU A 27 -30.02 7.84 21.58
N ARG A 28 -29.84 8.41 20.38
CA ARG A 28 -29.48 9.83 20.23
C ARG A 28 -30.36 10.65 19.30
N HIS A 29 -31.08 9.99 18.38
CA HIS A 29 -31.93 10.63 17.38
C HIS A 29 -33.25 9.87 17.16
N PRO A 30 -34.04 9.63 18.23
CA PRO A 30 -35.29 8.85 18.12
C PRO A 30 -36.29 9.48 17.14
N GLU A 31 -36.23 10.79 16.93
CA GLU A 31 -37.02 11.53 15.95
C GLU A 31 -36.78 11.07 14.50
N LEU A 32 -35.59 10.55 14.20
CA LEU A 32 -35.21 10.07 12.87
C LEU A 32 -35.56 8.60 12.63
N LEU A 33 -35.93 7.83 13.66
CA LEU A 33 -36.14 6.38 13.54
C LEU A 33 -37.26 6.01 12.58
N THR A 34 -38.40 6.67 12.67
CA THR A 34 -39.55 6.34 11.82
C THR A 34 -39.20 6.56 10.35
N PHE A 35 -38.54 7.68 10.05
CA PHE A 35 -38.06 8.00 8.71
C PHE A 35 -37.01 6.97 8.24
N TYR A 36 -36.04 6.62 9.10
CA TYR A 36 -35.02 5.62 8.80
C TYR A 36 -35.56 4.22 8.52
N ASP A 37 -36.54 3.76 9.32
CA ASP A 37 -37.09 2.41 9.22
C ASP A 37 -38.10 2.28 8.09
N LYS A 38 -39.00 3.26 7.94
CA LYS A 38 -40.17 3.16 7.04
C LYS A 38 -40.00 3.85 5.68
N THR A 39 -39.16 4.88 5.59
CA THR A 39 -39.05 5.69 4.36
C THR A 39 -37.80 5.37 3.55
N LEU A 40 -36.66 5.15 4.22
CA LEU A 40 -35.38 5.07 3.53
C LEU A 40 -35.07 3.68 2.96
N VAL A 41 -34.60 3.62 1.70
CA VAL A 41 -33.98 2.43 1.10
C VAL A 41 -32.51 2.29 1.56
N PRO A 42 -31.84 1.12 1.40
CA PRO A 42 -30.51 0.88 1.98
C PRO A 42 -29.44 1.94 1.67
N VAL A 43 -29.37 2.45 0.44
CA VAL A 43 -28.41 3.50 0.08
C VAL A 43 -28.68 4.81 0.83
N GLN A 44 -29.94 5.20 0.95
CA GLN A 44 -30.34 6.40 1.69
C GLN A 44 -30.15 6.22 3.22
N LYS A 45 -30.32 4.99 3.74
CA LYS A 45 -29.96 4.70 5.13
C LYS A 45 -28.48 4.99 5.38
N SER A 46 -27.60 4.70 4.42
CA SER A 46 -26.17 5.08 4.50
C SER A 46 -25.97 6.59 4.41
N ASP A 47 -26.75 7.28 3.55
CA ASP A 47 -26.76 8.75 3.47
C ASP A 47 -27.17 9.43 4.77
N LEU A 48 -28.19 8.92 5.48
CA LEU A 48 -28.54 9.48 6.79
C LEU A 48 -27.42 9.24 7.80
N MET A 49 -26.92 8.01 7.86
CA MET A 49 -26.00 7.60 8.90
C MET A 49 -24.65 8.29 8.81
N ARG A 50 -24.14 8.61 7.61
CA ARG A 50 -22.90 9.37 7.49
C ARG A 50 -22.98 10.75 8.15
N TYR A 51 -24.13 11.44 8.03
CA TYR A 51 -24.34 12.73 8.71
C TYR A 51 -24.44 12.56 10.22
N VAL A 52 -25.25 11.60 10.69
CA VAL A 52 -25.46 11.35 12.12
C VAL A 52 -24.14 10.97 12.80
N VAL A 53 -23.36 10.06 12.22
CA VAL A 53 -22.11 9.58 12.82
C VAL A 53 -21.09 10.71 12.96
N VAL A 54 -20.88 11.51 11.91
CA VAL A 54 -19.91 12.61 11.96
C VAL A 54 -20.42 13.74 12.85
N TYR A 55 -21.73 14.01 12.88
CA TYR A 55 -22.30 14.98 13.83
C TYR A 55 -22.07 14.54 15.28
N GLU A 56 -22.29 13.28 15.60
CA GLU A 56 -22.20 12.77 16.97
C GLU A 56 -20.76 12.63 17.49
N PHE A 57 -19.84 12.19 16.64
CA PHE A 57 -18.50 11.80 17.06
C PHE A 57 -17.38 12.64 16.45
N GLY A 58 -17.70 13.46 15.44
CA GLY A 58 -16.71 14.11 14.61
C GLY A 58 -15.88 13.11 13.80
N GLY A 59 -14.77 13.59 13.26
CA GLY A 59 -13.87 12.76 12.46
C GLY A 59 -14.28 12.71 11.00
N LEU A 60 -13.79 11.69 10.29
CA LEU A 60 -13.93 11.54 8.85
C LEU A 60 -14.87 10.38 8.52
N TYR A 61 -15.84 10.64 7.65
CA TYR A 61 -16.58 9.61 6.93
C TYR A 61 -15.95 9.41 5.54
N ALA A 62 -15.87 8.16 5.09
CA ALA A 62 -15.53 7.81 3.72
C ALA A 62 -16.25 6.54 3.27
N ASP A 63 -16.73 6.55 2.03
CA ASP A 63 -17.27 5.36 1.37
C ASP A 63 -16.19 4.28 1.23
N LEU A 64 -16.61 3.01 1.22
CA LEU A 64 -15.69 1.86 1.35
C LEU A 64 -14.74 1.71 0.16
N ASP A 65 -15.11 2.26 -0.99
CA ASP A 65 -14.35 2.33 -2.24
C ASP A 65 -13.53 3.62 -2.39
N THR A 66 -13.32 4.33 -1.28
CA THR A 66 -12.31 5.40 -1.20
C THR A 66 -10.95 4.83 -0.77
N SER A 67 -9.89 5.32 -1.42
CA SER A 67 -8.50 5.03 -1.12
C SER A 67 -7.80 6.23 -0.52
N CYS A 68 -7.10 6.00 0.60
CA CYS A 68 -6.23 6.98 1.23
C CYS A 68 -4.79 6.83 0.70
N LEU A 69 -4.17 7.93 0.26
CA LEU A 69 -2.87 7.91 -0.40
C LEU A 69 -1.75 8.51 0.46
N ARG A 70 -2.10 9.14 1.59
CA ARG A 70 -1.17 9.72 2.58
C ARG A 70 -1.90 10.06 3.88
N SER A 71 -1.15 10.39 4.94
CA SER A 71 -1.74 10.82 6.21
C SER A 71 -2.66 12.02 6.02
N LEU A 72 -3.82 11.96 6.67
CA LEU A 72 -4.85 12.99 6.71
C LEU A 72 -4.74 13.86 7.96
N ASP A 73 -3.78 13.59 8.86
CA ASP A 73 -3.64 14.30 10.14
C ASP A 73 -3.62 15.81 9.92
N ILE A 74 -2.74 16.29 9.04
CA ILE A 74 -2.56 17.72 8.77
C ILE A 74 -3.85 18.43 8.32
N VAL A 75 -4.72 17.73 7.56
CA VAL A 75 -5.97 18.33 7.10
C VAL A 75 -7.04 18.26 8.18
N THR A 76 -7.13 17.13 8.90
CA THR A 76 -8.10 16.96 10.00
C THR A 76 -7.79 17.75 11.26
N THR A 77 -6.55 18.19 11.47
CA THR A 77 -6.18 19.03 12.63
C THR A 77 -6.26 20.53 12.35
N LYS A 78 -6.29 20.94 11.08
CA LYS A 78 -6.22 22.36 10.69
C LYS A 78 -7.61 22.99 10.50
N TYR A 79 -8.58 22.22 10.04
CA TYR A 79 -9.89 22.73 9.65
C TYR A 79 -10.99 22.01 10.44
N ALA A 80 -11.98 22.76 10.92
CA ALA A 80 -13.06 22.21 11.74
C ALA A 80 -14.07 21.39 10.95
N CYS A 81 -14.26 21.68 9.66
CA CYS A 81 -15.08 20.89 8.75
C CYS A 81 -14.55 21.03 7.32
N ILE A 82 -14.45 19.90 6.62
CA ILE A 82 -13.95 19.76 5.26
C ILE A 82 -14.98 18.97 4.47
N VAL A 83 -15.51 19.56 3.40
CA VAL A 83 -16.33 18.83 2.43
C VAL A 83 -15.62 18.83 1.08
N LEU A 84 -15.56 17.67 0.44
CA LEU A 84 -14.72 17.46 -0.73
C LEU A 84 -15.55 17.67 -1.99
N PRO A 85 -15.14 18.51 -2.95
CA PRO A 85 -15.88 18.65 -4.18
C PRO A 85 -15.65 17.51 -5.18
N GLU A 86 -16.62 17.26 -6.06
CA GLU A 86 -16.40 16.43 -7.25
C GLU A 86 -15.60 17.19 -8.33
N PRO A 87 -14.94 16.47 -9.25
CA PRO A 87 -14.38 17.05 -10.47
C PRO A 87 -15.42 17.91 -11.20
N PHE A 88 -14.96 19.04 -11.75
CA PHE A 88 -15.81 20.02 -12.43
C PHE A 88 -16.66 19.39 -13.55
N GLU A 89 -16.09 18.41 -14.24
CA GLU A 89 -16.78 17.64 -15.28
C GLU A 89 -18.03 16.92 -14.75
N ASP A 90 -17.96 16.34 -13.57
CA ASP A 90 -19.04 15.48 -13.05
C ASP A 90 -20.28 16.31 -12.70
N GLY A 91 -20.10 17.49 -12.09
CA GLY A 91 -21.22 18.41 -11.81
C GLY A 91 -21.98 18.81 -13.07
N ILE A 92 -21.27 19.00 -14.19
CA ILE A 92 -21.87 19.39 -15.46
C ILE A 92 -22.57 18.22 -16.12
N ILE A 93 -21.94 17.05 -16.15
CA ILE A 93 -22.46 15.90 -16.85
C ILE A 93 -23.69 15.31 -16.15
N TRP A 94 -23.73 15.33 -14.82
CA TRP A 94 -24.86 14.85 -14.03
C TRP A 94 -26.02 15.85 -14.01
N GLU A 95 -25.74 17.11 -13.68
CA GLU A 95 -26.78 18.07 -13.25
C GLU A 95 -26.70 19.42 -13.95
N ASN A 96 -25.74 19.60 -14.87
CA ASN A 96 -25.48 20.87 -15.55
C ASN A 96 -25.23 22.05 -14.59
N ILE A 97 -24.49 21.79 -13.49
CA ILE A 97 -24.13 22.78 -12.46
C ILE A 97 -22.61 22.97 -12.39
N PRO A 98 -22.11 24.16 -11.97
CA PRO A 98 -20.67 24.45 -11.94
C PRO A 98 -19.91 23.71 -10.85
N TYR A 99 -20.61 23.10 -9.90
CA TYR A 99 -20.00 22.25 -8.89
C TYR A 99 -21.02 21.34 -8.20
N ARG A 100 -20.52 20.24 -7.66
CA ARG A 100 -21.27 19.29 -6.83
C ARG A 100 -20.43 18.88 -5.63
N ILE A 101 -21.07 18.81 -4.46
CA ILE A 101 -20.45 18.29 -3.24
C ILE A 101 -21.07 16.91 -2.97
N PRO A 102 -20.34 15.82 -3.26
CA PRO A 102 -20.74 14.50 -2.87
C PRO A 102 -20.72 14.39 -1.34
N ASN A 103 -21.57 13.52 -0.82
CA ASN A 103 -21.57 13.15 0.59
C ASN A 103 -20.74 11.87 0.83
N GLY A 104 -19.98 11.39 -0.17
CA GLY A 104 -19.17 10.17 -0.13
C GLY A 104 -17.99 10.21 0.83
N VAL A 105 -17.44 11.40 1.04
CA VAL A 105 -16.31 11.63 1.93
C VAL A 105 -16.38 13.06 2.47
N PHE A 106 -16.33 13.21 3.79
CA PHE A 106 -16.21 14.51 4.45
C PHE A 106 -15.73 14.33 5.89
N PHE A 107 -15.23 15.41 6.46
CA PHE A 107 -14.77 15.48 7.84
C PHE A 107 -15.42 16.66 8.52
N CYS A 108 -15.92 16.53 9.75
CA CYS A 108 -16.21 17.69 10.59
C CYS A 108 -15.93 17.34 12.06
N ARG A 109 -15.70 18.36 12.89
CA ARG A 109 -15.70 18.20 14.34
C ARG A 109 -17.10 17.77 14.81
N ALA A 110 -17.14 17.12 15.97
CA ALA A 110 -18.41 16.76 16.58
C ALA A 110 -19.27 18.01 16.80
N LYS A 111 -20.57 17.88 16.55
CA LYS A 111 -21.58 18.93 16.71
C LYS A 111 -21.33 20.18 15.87
N HIS A 112 -20.66 20.05 14.73
CA HIS A 112 -20.47 21.18 13.82
C HIS A 112 -21.84 21.71 13.33
N PRO A 113 -22.10 23.04 13.37
CA PRO A 113 -23.44 23.59 13.08
C PRO A 113 -23.96 23.27 11.68
N PHE A 114 -23.06 23.12 10.70
CA PHE A 114 -23.44 22.64 9.37
C PHE A 114 -24.16 21.28 9.41
N LEU A 115 -23.62 20.29 10.12
CA LEU A 115 -24.24 18.97 10.21
C LEU A 115 -25.50 19.00 11.08
N GLU A 116 -25.58 19.90 12.06
CA GLU A 116 -26.82 20.16 12.79
C GLU A 116 -27.94 20.65 11.87
N GLN A 117 -27.65 21.62 10.99
CA GLN A 117 -28.59 22.11 9.99
C GLN A 117 -29.05 20.98 9.05
N VAL A 118 -28.10 20.15 8.60
CA VAL A 118 -28.39 18.97 7.77
C VAL A 118 -29.40 18.07 8.47
N LEU A 119 -29.12 17.64 9.71
CA LEU A 119 -29.99 16.73 10.45
C LEU A 119 -31.35 17.37 10.77
N ARG A 120 -31.38 18.64 11.19
CA ARG A 120 -32.62 19.37 11.46
C ARG A 120 -33.51 19.46 10.22
N THR A 121 -32.91 19.67 9.04
CA THR A 121 -33.65 19.70 7.78
C THR A 121 -34.24 18.33 7.46
N ILE A 122 -33.49 17.26 7.69
CA ILE A 122 -33.97 15.88 7.49
C ILE A 122 -35.15 15.58 8.43
N SER A 123 -35.05 15.92 9.72
CA SER A 123 -36.13 15.71 10.69
C SER A 123 -37.43 16.46 10.34
N GLY A 124 -37.34 17.51 9.50
CA GLY A 124 -38.48 18.26 9.00
C GLY A 124 -39.16 17.66 7.76
N ILE A 125 -38.60 16.61 7.15
CA ILE A 125 -39.16 15.98 5.94
C ILE A 125 -40.41 15.17 6.33
N LYS A 126 -41.58 15.56 5.80
CA LYS A 126 -42.88 14.94 6.12
C LYS A 126 -43.44 14.04 5.00
N THR A 127 -42.72 13.82 3.91
CA THR A 127 -43.25 13.23 2.66
C THR A 127 -43.05 11.71 2.50
N VAL A 128 -43.99 11.09 1.76
CA VAL A 128 -44.34 9.66 1.71
C VAL A 128 -43.70 8.89 0.53
N GLU A 129 -42.97 9.57 -0.36
CA GLU A 129 -42.34 8.93 -1.53
C GLU A 129 -40.82 8.86 -1.40
N ALA A 130 -40.28 7.65 -1.54
CA ALA A 130 -38.85 7.38 -1.51
C ALA A 130 -38.18 7.89 -2.80
N ASN A 131 -37.68 9.13 -2.78
CA ASN A 131 -36.84 9.65 -3.87
C ASN A 131 -35.35 9.37 -3.56
N PRO A 132 -34.61 8.58 -4.37
CA PRO A 132 -33.19 8.28 -4.14
C PRO A 132 -32.29 9.51 -4.00
N THR A 133 -32.70 10.71 -4.44
CA THR A 133 -31.96 11.97 -4.27
C THR A 133 -32.29 12.74 -2.99
N LEU A 134 -33.23 12.25 -2.16
CA LEU A 134 -33.83 13.00 -1.04
C LEU A 134 -32.82 13.53 -0.02
N ILE A 135 -31.79 12.72 0.31
CA ILE A 135 -30.76 13.07 1.31
C ILE A 135 -29.32 12.79 0.84
N GLY A 136 -29.14 12.57 -0.47
CA GLY A 136 -27.86 12.26 -1.10
C GLY A 136 -27.02 13.50 -1.47
N PRO A 137 -26.10 13.40 -2.45
CA PRO A 137 -25.19 14.47 -2.86
C PRO A 137 -25.84 15.83 -3.16
N LEU A 138 -26.99 15.85 -3.85
CA LEU A 138 -27.69 17.09 -4.20
C LEU A 138 -28.26 17.78 -2.96
N PHE A 139 -28.84 16.99 -2.04
CA PHE A 139 -29.29 17.51 -0.75
C PHE A 139 -28.11 18.06 0.05
N PHE A 140 -26.99 17.34 0.13
CA PHE A 140 -25.80 17.83 0.84
C PHE A 140 -25.23 19.12 0.24
N THR A 141 -25.20 19.21 -1.10
CA THR A 141 -24.83 20.42 -1.83
C THR A 141 -25.77 21.58 -1.49
N SER A 142 -27.09 21.35 -1.42
CA SER A 142 -28.04 22.41 -1.06
C SER A 142 -27.91 22.87 0.40
N GLN A 143 -27.61 21.95 1.32
CA GLN A 143 -27.33 22.30 2.72
C GLN A 143 -26.05 23.13 2.85
N TYR A 144 -24.99 22.76 2.13
CA TYR A 144 -23.76 23.55 2.09
C TYR A 144 -24.04 24.98 1.61
N ARG A 145 -24.77 25.10 0.49
CA ARG A 145 -25.15 26.40 -0.05
C ARG A 145 -25.90 27.25 0.95
N ARG A 146 -26.89 26.68 1.63
CA ARG A 146 -27.67 27.39 2.65
C ARG A 146 -26.81 27.83 3.83
N TYR A 147 -25.94 26.94 4.31
CA TYR A 147 -25.04 27.22 5.43
C TYR A 147 -24.01 28.30 5.11
N SER A 148 -23.49 28.31 3.89
CA SER A 148 -22.51 29.28 3.40
C SER A 148 -23.14 30.52 2.74
N ASN A 149 -24.46 30.74 2.91
CA ASN A 149 -25.19 31.89 2.37
C ASN A 149 -25.06 32.06 0.84
N ILE A 150 -25.05 30.95 0.10
CA ILE A 150 -24.88 30.93 -1.36
C ILE A 150 -26.25 30.84 -2.05
N SER A 151 -26.73 31.97 -2.57
CA SER A 151 -27.98 32.01 -3.36
C SER A 151 -27.79 31.46 -4.78
N ASP A 152 -28.87 31.22 -5.52
CA ASP A 152 -28.78 30.81 -6.94
C ASP A 152 -28.12 31.89 -7.82
N LYS A 153 -28.16 33.15 -7.38
CA LYS A 153 -27.46 34.26 -8.05
C LYS A 153 -25.95 34.19 -7.84
N ASP A 154 -25.50 33.55 -6.74
CA ASP A 154 -24.09 33.43 -6.38
C ASP A 154 -23.41 32.19 -6.97
N VAL A 155 -24.18 31.24 -7.53
CA VAL A 155 -23.65 30.05 -8.22
C VAL A 155 -22.75 30.44 -9.40
N TYR A 156 -22.94 31.63 -9.97
CA TYR A 156 -22.11 32.22 -11.02
C TYR A 156 -20.85 32.95 -10.53
N ARG A 157 -20.61 33.03 -9.21
CA ARG A 157 -19.33 33.56 -8.66
C ARG A 157 -18.18 32.56 -8.81
N VAL A 158 -18.47 31.33 -9.24
CA VAL A 158 -17.44 30.41 -9.73
C VAL A 158 -16.87 30.99 -11.02
N ASN A 159 -15.57 31.29 -11.02
CA ASN A 159 -14.90 31.74 -12.23
C ASN A 159 -14.93 30.61 -13.28
N ILE A 160 -15.79 30.81 -14.30
CA ILE A 160 -15.97 29.89 -15.43
C ILE A 160 -15.24 30.39 -16.70
N SER A 161 -14.48 31.48 -16.62
CA SER A 161 -13.81 32.11 -17.77
C SER A 161 -12.62 31.31 -18.33
N GLY A 162 -12.21 30.23 -17.66
CA GLY A 162 -11.20 29.30 -18.19
C GLY A 162 -9.75 29.70 -17.91
N ASP A 163 -9.53 30.97 -17.60
CA ASP A 163 -8.24 31.65 -17.42
C ASP A 163 -7.63 31.53 -16.02
N THR A 164 -8.40 31.12 -15.02
CA THR A 164 -7.90 30.95 -13.65
C THR A 164 -7.50 29.52 -13.29
N SER A 165 -6.48 29.41 -12.44
CA SER A 165 -6.06 28.17 -11.74
C SER A 165 -6.71 28.01 -10.36
N SER A 166 -7.48 29.01 -9.92
CA SER A 166 -8.16 29.09 -8.62
C SER A 166 -9.25 28.02 -8.48
N PRO A 167 -9.51 27.46 -7.27
CA PRO A 167 -10.52 26.44 -7.08
C PRO A 167 -11.93 26.92 -7.48
N TYR A 168 -12.69 25.99 -8.05
CA TYR A 168 -14.04 26.14 -8.61
C TYR A 168 -15.15 26.42 -7.57
N PHE A 169 -14.80 26.97 -6.41
CA PHE A 169 -15.66 27.02 -5.23
C PHE A 169 -15.57 28.37 -4.52
N TYR A 170 -16.72 28.83 -4.04
CA TYR A 170 -16.79 29.94 -3.10
C TYR A 170 -16.36 29.47 -1.72
N LYS A 171 -15.51 30.25 -1.06
CA LYS A 171 -15.16 30.10 0.36
C LYS A 171 -16.15 30.96 1.15
N GLY A 172 -16.78 30.38 2.17
CA GLY A 172 -17.81 31.06 2.97
C GLY A 172 -17.33 32.37 3.60
N GLU A 173 -18.24 33.09 4.24
CA GLU A 173 -17.95 34.38 4.88
C GLU A 173 -16.95 34.25 6.05
N LEU A 174 -16.96 33.10 6.72
CA LEU A 174 -16.04 32.81 7.82
C LEU A 174 -14.65 32.40 7.28
N PRO A 175 -13.56 32.82 7.96
CA PRO A 175 -12.22 32.31 7.67
C PRO A 175 -12.17 30.78 7.70
N GLU A 176 -11.43 30.14 6.80
CA GLU A 176 -11.41 28.66 6.68
C GLU A 176 -11.03 27.93 7.98
N THR A 177 -10.23 28.56 8.84
CA THR A 177 -9.77 28.00 10.12
C THR A 177 -10.72 28.29 11.28
N HIS A 178 -11.85 28.97 11.04
CA HIS A 178 -12.87 29.21 12.07
C HIS A 178 -13.58 27.89 12.40
N ASP A 179 -13.97 27.71 13.67
CA ASP A 179 -14.54 26.46 14.17
C ASP A 179 -15.90 26.09 13.54
N ASP A 180 -16.58 27.07 12.97
CA ASP A 180 -17.86 26.91 12.26
C ASP A 180 -17.74 27.04 10.74
N ALA A 181 -16.53 27.23 10.23
CA ALA A 181 -16.29 27.33 8.79
C ALA A 181 -16.21 25.96 8.12
N ILE A 182 -16.56 25.94 6.84
CA ILE A 182 -16.38 24.79 5.96
C ILE A 182 -15.23 25.09 5.02
N TYR A 183 -14.20 24.24 5.07
CA TYR A 183 -13.09 24.27 4.13
C TYR A 183 -13.41 23.41 2.90
N ILE A 184 -13.22 24.00 1.71
CA ILE A 184 -13.35 23.30 0.43
C ILE A 184 -11.97 23.20 -0.21
N PRO A 185 -11.34 22.01 -0.24
CA PRO A 185 -10.04 21.85 -0.86
C PRO A 185 -10.16 21.80 -2.39
N ASN A 186 -9.03 22.01 -3.07
CA ASN A 186 -8.96 21.78 -4.51
C ASN A 186 -9.05 20.26 -4.81
N THR A 187 -9.81 19.89 -5.85
CA THR A 187 -10.00 18.48 -6.25
C THR A 187 -8.69 17.77 -6.57
N ARG A 188 -7.63 18.49 -6.97
CA ARG A 188 -6.27 17.91 -7.18
C ARG A 188 -5.71 17.18 -5.96
N TYR A 189 -6.08 17.67 -4.77
CA TYR A 189 -5.67 17.07 -3.52
C TYR A 189 -6.65 15.97 -3.09
N PHE A 190 -7.89 15.96 -3.60
CA PHE A 190 -8.96 15.06 -3.19
C PHE A 190 -9.93 14.76 -4.33
N LEU A 191 -10.06 13.47 -4.70
CA LEU A 191 -11.08 13.00 -5.66
C LEU A 191 -10.96 13.67 -7.05
N ASP A 192 -9.75 13.77 -7.60
CA ASP A 192 -9.48 14.54 -8.82
C ASP A 192 -9.97 13.91 -10.13
N GLN A 193 -10.18 12.59 -10.12
CA GLN A 193 -10.54 11.77 -11.28
C GLN A 193 -12.04 11.87 -11.59
N PRO A 194 -12.47 12.37 -12.77
CA PRO A 194 -13.86 12.34 -13.17
C PRO A 194 -14.44 10.92 -13.19
N HIS A 195 -15.73 10.80 -12.93
CA HIS A 195 -16.43 9.52 -12.91
C HIS A 195 -16.26 8.79 -14.26
N PRO A 196 -15.73 7.55 -14.31
CA PRO A 196 -15.30 6.96 -15.58
C PRO A 196 -16.42 6.74 -16.62
N TRP A 197 -17.69 6.61 -16.20
CA TRP A 197 -18.85 6.62 -17.11
C TRP A 197 -19.01 7.88 -17.96
N HIS A 198 -18.41 8.99 -17.53
CA HIS A 198 -18.51 10.25 -18.26
C HIS A 198 -17.52 10.36 -19.40
N ARG A 199 -16.53 9.46 -19.50
CA ARG A 199 -15.42 9.53 -20.47
C ARG A 199 -15.92 9.78 -21.89
N ASP A 200 -16.78 8.90 -22.41
CA ASP A 200 -17.23 8.96 -23.80
C ASP A 200 -18.21 10.11 -24.03
N LYS A 201 -18.96 10.50 -23.00
CA LYS A 201 -19.88 11.66 -23.08
C LYS A 201 -19.09 12.96 -23.14
N ILE A 202 -18.10 13.15 -22.28
CA ILE A 202 -17.23 14.34 -22.26
C ILE A 202 -16.43 14.43 -23.56
N LYS A 203 -15.82 13.32 -24.00
CA LYS A 203 -15.07 13.29 -25.26
C LYS A 203 -15.93 13.78 -26.43
N ARG A 204 -17.13 13.22 -26.62
CA ARG A 204 -18.06 13.63 -27.69
C ARG A 204 -18.49 15.09 -27.59
N ILE A 205 -18.81 15.58 -26.39
CA ILE A 205 -19.21 16.98 -26.19
C ILE A 205 -18.07 17.94 -26.56
N CYS A 206 -16.83 17.57 -26.23
CA CYS A 206 -15.66 18.43 -26.40
C CYS A 206 -15.00 18.35 -27.78
N GLU A 207 -15.45 17.45 -28.66
CA GLU A 207 -15.03 17.41 -30.07
C GLU A 207 -15.56 18.61 -30.90
N ASN A 208 -16.72 19.18 -30.54
CA ASN A 208 -17.25 20.39 -31.19
C ASN A 208 -18.03 21.30 -30.21
N PRO A 209 -17.35 22.08 -29.36
CA PRO A 209 -17.98 22.90 -28.32
C PRO A 209 -18.50 24.27 -28.83
N SER A 210 -18.49 24.51 -30.14
CA SER A 210 -18.66 25.85 -30.74
C SER A 210 -19.97 26.55 -30.30
N ASN A 211 -21.07 25.80 -30.23
CA ASN A 211 -22.39 26.28 -29.79
C ASN A 211 -22.72 25.95 -28.32
N ALA A 212 -21.75 25.49 -27.53
CA ALA A 212 -21.97 25.07 -26.16
C ALA A 212 -22.06 26.26 -25.19
N THR A 213 -22.75 26.05 -24.06
CA THR A 213 -22.82 27.03 -22.96
C THR A 213 -21.43 27.30 -22.37
N LEU A 214 -21.27 28.45 -21.69
CA LEU A 214 -19.97 28.84 -21.11
C LEU A 214 -19.42 27.78 -20.12
N ILE A 215 -20.31 27.13 -19.37
CA ILE A 215 -19.96 26.06 -18.43
C ILE A 215 -19.45 24.79 -19.15
N ILE A 216 -20.06 24.41 -20.28
CA ILE A 216 -19.57 23.30 -21.11
C ILE A 216 -18.24 23.68 -21.78
N LYS A 217 -18.10 24.91 -22.28
CA LYS A 217 -16.83 25.40 -22.83
C LYS A 217 -15.72 25.34 -21.77
N ARG A 218 -16.04 25.71 -20.52
CA ARG A 218 -15.12 25.56 -19.38
C ARG A 218 -14.79 24.10 -19.09
N MET A 219 -15.77 23.19 -19.09
CA MET A 219 -15.54 21.74 -18.93
C MET A 219 -14.56 21.23 -19.97
N CYS A 220 -14.77 21.58 -21.24
CA CYS A 220 -13.91 21.16 -22.33
C CYS A 220 -12.51 21.76 -22.23
N TYR A 221 -12.37 23.00 -21.76
CA TYR A 221 -11.06 23.55 -21.43
C TYR A 221 -10.34 22.72 -20.37
N VAL A 222 -11.02 22.33 -19.27
CA VAL A 222 -10.41 21.52 -18.21
C VAL A 222 -10.05 20.13 -18.74
N TYR A 223 -10.94 19.48 -19.48
CA TYR A 223 -10.70 18.20 -20.14
C TYR A 223 -9.49 18.25 -21.09
N THR A 224 -9.42 19.24 -21.98
CA THR A 224 -8.31 19.38 -22.94
C THR A 224 -6.98 19.64 -22.24
N ARG A 225 -6.97 20.49 -21.20
CA ARG A 225 -5.73 20.83 -20.48
C ARG A 225 -5.24 19.69 -19.58
N ARG A 226 -6.15 19.00 -18.89
CA ARG A 226 -5.80 18.06 -17.82
C ARG A 226 -5.91 16.60 -18.22
N GLY A 227 -6.57 16.31 -19.34
CA GLY A 227 -7.01 14.97 -19.67
C GLY A 227 -8.17 14.49 -18.78
N PHE A 228 -8.76 13.38 -19.22
CA PHE A 228 -9.75 12.63 -18.43
C PHE A 228 -9.08 11.78 -17.36
N ASP A 229 -8.04 11.03 -17.73
CA ASP A 229 -7.29 10.18 -16.81
C ASP A 229 -6.29 11.00 -16.03
N ARG A 230 -6.55 11.17 -14.74
CA ARG A 230 -5.76 11.98 -13.82
C ARG A 230 -5.14 11.06 -12.79
N LYS A 231 -3.85 10.79 -12.95
CA LYS A 231 -3.10 10.04 -11.93
C LYS A 231 -2.96 10.89 -10.67
N PRO A 232 -3.13 10.30 -9.47
CA PRO A 232 -2.84 10.98 -8.23
C PRO A 232 -1.40 11.53 -8.22
N SER A 233 -1.24 12.73 -7.68
CA SER A 233 0.07 13.35 -7.49
C SER A 233 0.64 12.98 -6.12
N ASN A 234 1.91 13.32 -5.88
CA ASN A 234 2.52 13.22 -4.54
C ASN A 234 1.81 14.07 -3.48
N PHE A 235 0.91 14.99 -3.87
CA PHE A 235 0.11 15.83 -2.97
C PHE A 235 -1.33 15.35 -2.79
N THR A 236 -1.75 14.31 -3.49
CA THR A 236 -3.12 13.80 -3.42
C THR A 236 -3.32 12.99 -2.13
N PHE A 237 -4.39 13.30 -1.40
CA PHE A 237 -4.76 12.65 -0.14
C PHE A 237 -5.69 11.47 -0.35
N LEU A 238 -6.72 11.64 -1.18
CA LEU A 238 -7.77 10.65 -1.40
C LEU A 238 -8.08 10.46 -2.88
N GLU A 239 -8.40 9.22 -3.24
CA GLU A 239 -8.86 8.80 -4.56
C GLU A 239 -10.14 7.96 -4.43
N HIS A 240 -11.07 8.13 -5.38
CA HIS A 240 -12.31 7.37 -5.45
C HIS A 240 -12.18 6.25 -6.48
N ALA A 241 -12.38 4.99 -6.07
CA ALA A 241 -12.22 3.84 -6.96
C ALA A 241 -13.48 3.52 -7.79
N TYR A 242 -14.62 4.16 -7.49
CA TYR A 242 -15.92 4.00 -8.19
C TYR A 242 -16.41 2.55 -8.29
N THR A 243 -15.94 1.64 -7.43
CA THR A 243 -16.12 0.19 -7.62
C THR A 243 -17.59 -0.26 -7.53
N PHE A 244 -18.45 0.50 -6.87
CA PHE A 244 -19.89 0.23 -6.83
C PHE A 244 -20.62 0.61 -8.12
N SER A 245 -20.10 1.55 -8.91
CA SER A 245 -20.69 1.96 -10.19
C SER A 245 -20.43 0.96 -11.32
N PHE A 246 -19.37 0.14 -11.23
CA PHE A 246 -18.88 -0.69 -12.36
C PHE A 246 -19.32 -2.16 -12.36
N ASN A 247 -20.22 -2.57 -11.48
CA ASN A 247 -20.36 -3.99 -11.19
C ASN A 247 -21.81 -4.49 -11.21
N SER A 248 -22.42 -4.46 -12.39
CA SER A 248 -23.61 -5.26 -12.70
C SER A 248 -23.29 -6.76 -12.92
N ALA A 249 -22.01 -7.14 -12.90
CA ALA A 249 -21.52 -8.51 -13.12
C ALA A 249 -20.74 -9.05 -11.88
N ILE A 250 -21.21 -8.77 -10.66
CA ILE A 250 -20.61 -9.35 -9.45
C ILE A 250 -20.99 -10.83 -9.37
N ASP A 251 -20.03 -11.70 -9.63
CA ASP A 251 -20.12 -13.12 -9.28
C ASP A 251 -19.89 -13.30 -7.77
N TRP A 252 -21.00 -13.35 -7.02
CA TRP A 252 -21.00 -13.49 -5.56
C TRP A 252 -20.38 -14.81 -5.08
N SER A 253 -20.29 -15.83 -5.93
CA SER A 253 -19.74 -17.14 -5.58
C SER A 253 -18.21 -17.14 -5.43
N LYS A 254 -17.52 -16.20 -6.07
CA LYS A 254 -16.05 -16.05 -6.05
C LYS A 254 -15.55 -15.10 -4.97
N ARG A 255 -16.36 -14.78 -3.97
CA ARG A 255 -15.94 -13.84 -2.93
C ARG A 255 -15.82 -14.50 -1.58
N LYS A 256 -14.71 -14.22 -0.91
CA LYS A 256 -14.44 -14.69 0.45
C LYS A 256 -14.83 -13.60 1.43
N TYR A 257 -15.54 -14.01 2.47
CA TYR A 257 -15.84 -13.15 3.59
C TYR A 257 -14.61 -12.95 4.47
N ILE A 258 -14.22 -11.69 4.67
CA ILE A 258 -13.14 -11.34 5.58
C ILE A 258 -13.72 -10.55 6.76
N PRO A 259 -13.55 -11.02 8.01
CA PRO A 259 -13.89 -10.25 9.19
C PRO A 259 -13.17 -8.91 9.16
N VAL A 260 -13.88 -7.80 9.38
CA VAL A 260 -13.27 -6.45 9.42
C VAL A 260 -12.11 -6.35 10.41
N LYS A 261 -12.15 -7.09 11.53
CA LYS A 261 -11.03 -7.14 12.50
C LYS A 261 -9.74 -7.74 11.92
N MET A 262 -9.84 -8.55 10.87
CA MET A 262 -8.68 -9.04 10.12
C MET A 262 -8.10 -7.98 9.16
N ILE A 263 -8.85 -6.90 8.90
CA ILE A 263 -8.38 -5.75 8.10
C ILE A 263 -7.70 -4.72 9.01
N GLN A 264 -8.23 -4.49 10.21
CA GLN A 264 -7.64 -3.59 11.20
C GLN A 264 -8.02 -4.02 12.63
N SER A 265 -7.01 -4.18 13.49
CA SER A 265 -7.17 -4.55 14.91
C SER A 265 -7.77 -3.42 15.75
N ASN A 266 -7.56 -2.16 15.36
CA ASN A 266 -8.12 -0.96 15.99
C ASN A 266 -9.58 -0.64 15.58
N VAL A 267 -10.31 -1.62 15.02
CA VAL A 267 -11.72 -1.44 14.67
C VAL A 267 -12.59 -1.48 15.91
N GLN A 268 -13.33 -0.40 16.10
CA GLN A 268 -14.30 -0.22 17.16
C GLN A 268 -15.69 -0.65 16.70
N THR A 269 -16.49 -1.11 17.65
CA THR A 269 -17.92 -1.39 17.45
C THR A 269 -18.70 -0.53 18.44
N TYR A 270 -19.78 0.09 17.96
CA TYR A 270 -20.63 0.92 18.81
C TYR A 270 -21.39 0.04 19.83
N LYS A 271 -21.25 0.35 21.12
CA LYS A 271 -21.86 -0.38 22.26
C LYS A 271 -22.84 0.53 23.00
N ARG A 272 -23.88 -0.06 23.61
CA ARG A 272 -24.92 0.67 24.38
C ARG A 272 -24.27 1.25 25.64
N SER A 273 -24.76 2.38 26.12
CA SER A 273 -24.37 2.96 27.41
C SER A 273 -24.89 2.23 28.65
N ALA A 274 -25.65 1.12 28.52
CA ALA A 274 -26.03 0.26 29.65
C ALA A 274 -26.43 -1.16 29.17
N GLY A 275 -25.88 -2.20 29.83
CA GLY A 275 -26.34 -3.59 29.73
C GLY A 275 -25.36 -4.55 29.04
N ASN A 276 -24.79 -5.47 29.83
CA ASN A 276 -23.96 -6.58 29.39
C ASN A 276 -24.77 -7.59 28.57
N VAL A 277 -24.71 -7.51 27.23
CA VAL A 277 -24.88 -8.66 26.33
C VAL A 277 -24.01 -8.45 25.08
N LEU A 278 -23.07 -9.37 24.87
CA LEU A 278 -22.17 -9.39 23.72
C LEU A 278 -22.80 -10.18 22.58
N GLU A 279 -23.02 -9.52 21.44
CA GLU A 279 -22.85 -10.18 20.15
C GLU A 279 -21.85 -9.35 19.36
N ALA A 280 -20.66 -9.93 19.15
CA ALA A 280 -19.72 -9.43 18.17
C ALA A 280 -20.35 -9.59 16.78
N VAL A 281 -20.80 -8.49 16.17
CA VAL A 281 -21.23 -8.53 14.77
C VAL A 281 -19.98 -8.66 13.91
N ASN A 282 -19.76 -9.84 13.36
CA ASN A 282 -18.78 -10.07 12.32
C ASN A 282 -19.21 -9.28 11.07
N PHE A 283 -18.48 -8.22 10.75
CA PHE A 283 -18.64 -7.57 9.44
C PHE A 283 -18.07 -8.47 8.35
N LEU A 284 -18.86 -8.66 7.32
CA LEU A 284 -18.57 -9.47 6.15
C LEU A 284 -18.30 -8.51 4.99
N LEU A 285 -17.03 -8.35 4.62
CA LEU A 285 -16.64 -7.60 3.42
C LEU A 285 -16.24 -8.58 2.32
N TYR A 286 -16.64 -8.25 1.11
CA TYR A 286 -16.49 -9.06 -0.08
C TYR A 286 -15.14 -8.79 -0.76
N SER A 287 -14.18 -9.69 -0.62
CA SER A 287 -12.96 -9.69 -1.46
C SER A 287 -13.19 -10.56 -2.69
N ASN A 288 -12.80 -10.12 -3.88
CA ASN A 288 -12.58 -11.02 -5.02
C ASN A 288 -11.54 -12.07 -4.58
N SER A 289 -11.86 -13.35 -4.82
CA SER A 289 -11.09 -14.52 -4.38
C SER A 289 -9.61 -14.40 -4.73
N VAL A 290 -8.79 -14.23 -3.69
CA VAL A 290 -7.44 -14.79 -3.63
C VAL A 290 -7.31 -15.47 -2.27
N THR A 291 -6.90 -16.72 -2.30
CA THR A 291 -6.91 -17.67 -1.20
C THR A 291 -5.91 -17.27 -0.11
N VAL A 292 -6.39 -16.67 0.99
CA VAL A 292 -5.58 -16.41 2.18
C VAL A 292 -5.41 -17.71 2.96
N GLY A 293 -4.23 -18.33 2.80
CA GLY A 293 -3.66 -19.26 3.76
C GLY A 293 -3.03 -18.49 4.93
N SER A 294 -3.22 -19.03 6.13
CA SER A 294 -2.83 -18.46 7.42
C SER A 294 -1.38 -17.96 7.47
N LEU A 295 -1.18 -16.67 7.76
CA LEU A 295 0.10 -16.12 8.16
C LEU A 295 -0.04 -15.23 9.39
N GLY A 296 0.88 -15.45 10.32
CA GLY A 296 0.81 -15.03 11.70
C GLY A 296 0.86 -13.51 11.88
N LYS A 297 0.41 -13.08 13.06
CA LYS A 297 0.55 -11.72 13.56
C LYS A 297 1.99 -11.24 13.39
N LEU A 298 2.19 -10.20 12.59
CA LEU A 298 3.44 -9.46 12.53
C LEU A 298 3.21 -8.04 13.04
N GLN A 299 3.85 -7.73 14.18
CA GLN A 299 4.01 -6.39 14.70
C GLN A 299 4.83 -5.59 13.69
N MET A 300 4.30 -4.49 13.15
CA MET A 300 5.12 -3.50 12.43
C MET A 300 5.13 -2.18 13.19
N SER A 301 6.16 -2.07 14.02
CA SER A 301 7.08 -0.93 13.97
C SER A 301 7.64 -0.89 12.53
N GLU A 302 7.97 0.25 11.92
CA GLU A 302 8.86 0.26 10.72
C GLU A 302 9.48 1.63 10.51
N SER A 303 10.79 1.63 10.28
CA SER A 303 11.65 2.80 10.10
C SER A 303 11.53 3.37 8.68
N SER A 304 11.87 4.66 8.53
CA SER A 304 11.56 5.50 7.37
C SER A 304 12.24 5.14 6.04
N ASN A 305 13.16 4.17 6.02
CA ASN A 305 14.12 4.01 4.90
C ASN A 305 13.86 2.78 4.02
N VAL A 306 13.03 1.83 4.46
CA VAL A 306 12.76 0.57 3.74
C VAL A 306 11.80 0.81 2.56
N ARG A 307 12.24 0.49 1.34
CA ARG A 307 11.45 0.62 0.11
C ARG A 307 10.91 -0.75 -0.30
N VAL A 308 9.62 -0.97 -0.12
CA VAL A 308 8.96 -2.21 -0.57
C VAL A 308 8.78 -2.18 -2.09
N PHE A 309 9.23 -3.23 -2.77
CA PHE A 309 9.06 -3.43 -4.22
C PHE A 309 7.76 -4.19 -4.52
N ASP A 310 7.07 -3.79 -5.58
CA ASP A 310 5.77 -4.36 -5.96
C ASP A 310 5.94 -5.74 -6.62
N THR A 311 5.55 -6.79 -5.91
CA THR A 311 5.58 -8.18 -6.41
C THR A 311 4.36 -8.54 -7.25
N SER A 312 3.34 -7.67 -7.35
CA SER A 312 2.07 -7.97 -8.04
C SER A 312 2.05 -7.64 -9.52
N VAL A 313 3.13 -7.05 -10.03
CA VAL A 313 3.27 -6.60 -11.42
C VAL A 313 4.06 -7.63 -12.23
N ASP A 314 3.49 -8.05 -13.37
CA ASP A 314 4.24 -8.76 -14.41
C ASP A 314 4.93 -7.72 -15.30
N TYR A 315 6.27 -7.68 -15.27
CA TYR A 315 7.08 -6.71 -16.00
C TYR A 315 7.42 -7.15 -17.43
N SER A 316 6.75 -8.18 -17.97
CA SER A 316 7.04 -8.70 -19.32
C SER A 316 6.70 -7.76 -20.48
N ASN A 317 6.00 -6.64 -20.25
CA ASN A 317 5.43 -5.78 -21.29
C ASN A 317 6.18 -4.44 -21.47
N ALA A 318 7.42 -4.51 -21.95
CA ALA A 318 8.12 -3.48 -22.73
C ALA A 318 9.45 -4.09 -23.22
N LYS A 319 9.69 -4.20 -24.54
CA LYS A 319 10.97 -4.62 -25.16
C LYS A 319 11.76 -5.68 -24.36
N GLN A 320 11.41 -6.96 -24.49
CA GLN A 320 11.99 -8.09 -23.71
C GLN A 320 13.53 -8.04 -23.56
N ILE A 321 14.01 -8.03 -22.31
CA ILE A 321 15.44 -8.16 -21.94
C ILE A 321 15.71 -9.47 -21.13
N PHE A 322 14.68 -10.26 -20.82
CA PHE A 322 14.81 -11.48 -20.02
C PHE A 322 13.81 -12.57 -20.42
N LYS A 323 14.12 -13.84 -20.12
CA LYS A 323 13.32 -15.03 -20.44
C LYS A 323 12.96 -15.78 -19.17
N CYS A 324 11.75 -16.33 -19.09
CA CYS A 324 11.35 -17.19 -17.99
C CYS A 324 11.45 -18.68 -18.36
N VAL A 325 12.05 -19.48 -17.48
CA VAL A 325 12.25 -20.94 -17.57
C VAL A 325 11.78 -21.62 -16.29
N ASP A 326 11.79 -22.95 -16.25
CA ASP A 326 11.45 -23.67 -15.03
C ASP A 326 12.64 -23.74 -14.08
N LEU A 327 12.46 -23.25 -12.85
CA LEU A 327 13.36 -23.54 -11.74
C LEU A 327 13.11 -24.98 -11.26
N ARG A 328 14.16 -25.80 -11.31
CA ARG A 328 14.15 -27.22 -10.94
C ARG A 328 15.08 -27.45 -9.77
N ILE A 329 14.49 -27.60 -8.58
CA ILE A 329 15.18 -28.03 -7.37
C ILE A 329 14.74 -29.46 -7.07
N GLU A 330 15.69 -30.33 -6.78
CA GLU A 330 15.42 -31.73 -6.43
C GLU A 330 14.41 -31.78 -5.27
N TYR A 331 13.39 -32.64 -5.38
CA TYR A 331 12.32 -32.84 -4.39
C TYR A 331 11.34 -31.66 -4.18
N LEU A 332 11.47 -30.55 -4.92
CA LEU A 332 10.48 -29.47 -4.93
C LEU A 332 9.69 -29.44 -6.24
N ALA A 333 8.43 -29.03 -6.15
CA ALA A 333 7.63 -28.73 -7.34
C ALA A 333 8.25 -27.56 -8.11
N THR A 334 8.24 -27.64 -9.44
CA THR A 334 8.82 -26.60 -10.29
C THR A 334 8.07 -25.27 -10.18
N THR A 335 8.78 -24.18 -10.41
CA THR A 335 8.21 -22.82 -10.46
C THR A 335 8.90 -21.99 -11.55
N PRO A 336 8.20 -21.06 -12.22
CA PRO A 336 8.85 -20.17 -13.18
C PRO A 336 9.91 -19.28 -12.52
N ILE A 337 11.03 -19.10 -13.20
CA ILE A 337 12.09 -18.14 -12.88
C ILE A 337 12.50 -17.38 -14.14
N CYS A 338 12.56 -16.06 -14.05
CA CYS A 338 12.94 -15.15 -15.11
C CYS A 338 14.41 -14.78 -14.95
N VAL A 339 15.18 -14.97 -16.02
CA VAL A 339 16.64 -14.88 -16.04
C VAL A 339 17.11 -14.05 -17.24
N TYR A 340 18.33 -13.53 -17.14
CA TYR A 340 18.98 -12.83 -18.24
C TYR A 340 19.30 -13.78 -19.41
N ASP A 341 19.61 -13.20 -20.56
CA ASP A 341 20.19 -13.97 -21.67
C ASP A 341 21.55 -14.58 -21.23
N PRO A 342 21.81 -15.87 -21.51
CA PRO A 342 23.03 -16.56 -21.07
C PRO A 342 24.31 -16.05 -21.72
N MET A 343 24.23 -15.20 -22.76
CA MET A 343 25.36 -14.44 -23.30
C MET A 343 25.68 -13.21 -22.44
N THR A 344 24.70 -12.73 -21.67
CA THR A 344 24.80 -11.53 -20.84
C THR A 344 25.15 -11.87 -19.38
N ASP A 345 24.58 -12.95 -18.83
CA ASP A 345 24.93 -13.50 -17.53
C ASP A 345 25.36 -14.97 -17.69
N ILE A 346 26.67 -15.16 -17.77
CA ILE A 346 27.28 -16.46 -18.10
C ILE A 346 27.39 -17.39 -16.90
N TYR A 347 26.99 -16.95 -15.71
CA TYR A 347 27.08 -17.72 -14.46
C TYR A 347 25.69 -18.17 -14.02
N VAL A 348 24.92 -17.30 -13.37
CA VAL A 348 23.67 -17.67 -12.70
C VAL A 348 22.60 -18.04 -13.71
N SER A 349 22.30 -17.15 -14.65
CA SER A 349 21.28 -17.37 -15.68
C SER A 349 21.64 -18.55 -16.60
N LYS A 350 22.91 -18.70 -16.99
CA LYS A 350 23.39 -19.83 -17.80
C LYS A 350 23.21 -21.17 -17.09
N ASP A 351 23.56 -21.26 -15.81
CA ASP A 351 23.40 -22.49 -15.03
C ASP A 351 21.93 -22.83 -14.81
N ILE A 352 21.07 -21.84 -14.54
CA ILE A 352 19.62 -22.07 -14.44
C ILE A 352 19.06 -22.61 -15.76
N ILE A 353 19.47 -22.06 -16.91
CA ILE A 353 18.99 -22.51 -18.22
C ILE A 353 19.50 -23.92 -18.56
N SER A 354 20.76 -24.22 -18.26
CA SER A 354 21.41 -25.47 -18.68
C SER A 354 21.20 -26.63 -17.71
N LYS A 355 21.23 -26.37 -16.40
CA LYS A 355 21.15 -27.35 -15.32
C LYS A 355 19.78 -27.33 -14.60
N GLY A 356 18.97 -26.29 -14.81
CA GLY A 356 17.66 -26.11 -14.17
C GLY A 356 17.69 -25.36 -12.83
N SER A 357 18.88 -25.12 -12.26
CA SER A 357 19.06 -24.34 -11.03
C SER A 357 20.49 -23.84 -10.89
N PHE A 358 20.70 -22.92 -9.95
CA PHE A 358 21.99 -22.47 -9.47
C PHE A 358 22.07 -22.82 -7.97
N GLU A 359 23.21 -23.32 -7.49
CA GLU A 359 23.42 -23.65 -6.07
C GLU A 359 22.38 -24.59 -5.43
N GLY A 360 21.87 -25.54 -6.22
CA GLY A 360 20.79 -26.43 -5.81
C GLY A 360 21.04 -27.21 -4.51
N ASP A 361 22.29 -27.57 -4.20
CA ASP A 361 22.62 -28.30 -2.97
C ASP A 361 22.48 -27.43 -1.70
N TYR A 362 22.86 -26.15 -1.77
CA TYR A 362 22.63 -25.22 -0.65
C TYR A 362 21.14 -24.94 -0.46
N ILE A 363 20.36 -24.84 -1.54
CA ILE A 363 18.90 -24.69 -1.45
C ILE A 363 18.27 -25.91 -0.76
N LYS A 364 18.69 -27.13 -1.10
CA LYS A 364 18.22 -28.35 -0.42
C LYS A 364 18.52 -28.30 1.08
N GLU A 365 19.72 -27.86 1.45
CA GLU A 365 20.09 -27.75 2.85
C GLU A 365 19.24 -26.70 3.59
N VAL A 366 19.04 -25.52 3.00
CA VAL A 366 18.15 -24.47 3.53
C VAL A 366 16.74 -25.01 3.73
N VAL A 367 16.17 -25.68 2.72
CA VAL A 367 14.83 -26.26 2.80
C VAL A 367 14.74 -27.33 3.88
N THR A 368 15.77 -28.17 4.02
CA THR A 368 15.85 -29.19 5.09
C THR A 368 15.82 -28.53 6.47
N ILE A 369 16.61 -27.49 6.68
CA ILE A 369 16.62 -26.74 7.95
C ILE A 369 15.25 -26.10 8.23
N LEU A 370 14.60 -25.51 7.21
CA LEU A 370 13.27 -24.92 7.34
C LEU A 370 12.16 -25.96 7.53
N GLN A 371 12.37 -27.20 7.06
CA GLN A 371 11.48 -28.32 7.31
C GLN A 371 11.54 -28.75 8.78
N ASP A 372 12.76 -28.87 9.32
CA ASP A 372 13.01 -29.24 10.72
C ASP A 372 12.59 -28.14 11.71
N ASN A 373 12.47 -26.90 11.26
CA ASN A 373 12.19 -25.74 12.11
C ASN A 373 10.98 -24.94 11.60
N LEU A 374 9.78 -25.39 11.98
CA LEU A 374 8.52 -24.85 11.44
C LEU A 374 8.28 -23.36 11.69
N SER A 375 8.93 -22.78 12.70
CA SER A 375 8.82 -21.36 13.08
C SER A 375 9.87 -20.45 12.45
N LEU A 376 10.86 -20.99 11.71
CA LEU A 376 11.86 -20.17 11.04
C LEU A 376 11.24 -19.48 9.81
N SER A 377 11.39 -18.15 9.75
CA SER A 377 11.21 -17.38 8.53
C SER A 377 12.53 -17.25 7.77
N PHE A 378 12.47 -16.85 6.50
CA PHE A 378 13.62 -16.75 5.62
C PHE A 378 13.85 -15.30 5.16
N LEU A 379 15.08 -14.82 5.33
CA LEU A 379 15.55 -13.51 4.86
C LEU A 379 16.64 -13.74 3.81
N ASP A 380 16.40 -13.28 2.58
CA ASP A 380 17.29 -13.41 1.43
C ASP A 380 17.90 -12.03 1.10
N ILE A 381 19.14 -11.79 1.54
CA ILE A 381 19.87 -10.54 1.33
C ILE A 381 20.77 -10.70 0.12
N GLY A 382 20.53 -9.88 -0.91
CA GLY A 382 21.13 -10.04 -2.23
C GLY A 382 20.49 -11.20 -2.99
N CYS A 383 19.19 -11.09 -3.24
CA CYS A 383 18.41 -12.20 -3.78
C CYS A 383 18.67 -12.46 -5.28
N ASN A 384 19.33 -11.54 -5.99
CA ASN A 384 19.64 -11.61 -7.42
C ASN A 384 18.35 -11.94 -8.22
N VAL A 385 18.40 -12.84 -9.20
CA VAL A 385 17.23 -13.32 -9.97
C VAL A 385 16.24 -14.18 -9.15
N GLY A 386 16.50 -14.38 -7.86
CA GLY A 386 15.54 -14.94 -6.90
C GLY A 386 15.55 -16.46 -6.75
N VAL A 387 16.69 -17.13 -6.96
CA VAL A 387 16.77 -18.61 -6.91
C VAL A 387 16.35 -19.16 -5.54
N PHE A 388 16.98 -18.68 -4.46
CA PHE A 388 16.63 -19.06 -3.08
C PHE A 388 15.22 -18.59 -2.71
N THR A 389 14.92 -17.31 -3.01
CA THR A 389 13.60 -16.71 -2.79
C THR A 389 12.46 -17.56 -3.36
N LEU A 390 12.53 -17.95 -4.64
CA LEU A 390 11.48 -18.71 -5.32
C LEU A 390 11.41 -20.15 -4.80
N ALA A 391 12.55 -20.80 -4.54
CA ALA A 391 12.58 -22.16 -4.01
C ALA A 391 11.94 -22.23 -2.61
N VAL A 392 12.31 -21.32 -1.70
CA VAL A 392 11.76 -21.28 -0.34
C VAL A 392 10.29 -20.87 -0.34
N ALA A 393 9.89 -19.92 -1.18
CA ALA A 393 8.49 -19.55 -1.36
C ALA A 393 7.64 -20.71 -1.90
N LYS A 394 8.18 -21.47 -2.87
CA LYS A 394 7.53 -22.63 -3.46
C LYS A 394 7.41 -23.81 -2.48
N PHE A 395 8.40 -23.98 -1.61
CA PHE A 395 8.32 -24.89 -0.47
C PHE A 395 7.21 -24.50 0.54
N GLY A 396 6.72 -23.26 0.47
CA GLY A 396 5.54 -22.79 1.21
C GLY A 396 5.88 -21.87 2.38
N ARG A 397 7.14 -21.46 2.53
CA ARG A 397 7.59 -20.52 3.57
C ARG A 397 7.41 -19.06 3.13
N GLU A 398 7.29 -18.17 4.09
CA GLU A 398 7.38 -16.73 3.84
C GLU A 398 8.84 -16.32 3.66
N VAL A 399 9.06 -15.42 2.72
CA VAL A 399 10.38 -14.87 2.40
C VAL A 399 10.32 -13.35 2.45
N ILE A 400 11.29 -12.74 3.12
CA ILE A 400 11.67 -11.35 2.86
C ILE A 400 12.92 -11.38 2.00
N ALA A 401 12.89 -10.78 0.82
CA ALA A 401 14.01 -10.78 -0.10
C ALA A 401 14.38 -9.35 -0.49
N LEU A 402 15.67 -9.07 -0.59
CA LEU A 402 16.20 -7.73 -0.81
C LEU A 402 17.27 -7.76 -1.90
N ASP A 403 17.18 -6.81 -2.82
CA ASP A 403 18.22 -6.60 -3.83
C ASP A 403 18.35 -5.10 -4.16
N ALA A 404 19.56 -4.70 -4.51
CA ALA A 404 19.85 -3.33 -4.88
C ALA A 404 19.52 -3.05 -6.36
N ASN A 405 19.66 -4.07 -7.22
CA ASN A 405 19.39 -4.02 -8.65
C ASN A 405 17.89 -4.09 -8.92
N ARG A 406 17.35 -3.02 -9.49
CA ARG A 406 15.93 -2.97 -9.85
C ARG A 406 15.55 -4.01 -10.90
N LYS A 407 16.42 -4.31 -11.88
CA LYS A 407 16.12 -5.29 -12.94
C LYS A 407 16.02 -6.71 -12.40
N ASN A 408 16.85 -7.06 -11.41
CA ASN A 408 16.72 -8.31 -10.66
C ASN A 408 15.34 -8.39 -10.02
N LEU A 409 14.92 -7.35 -9.29
CA LEU A 409 13.60 -7.32 -8.63
C LEU A 409 12.43 -7.39 -9.62
N GLU A 410 12.53 -6.77 -10.80
CA GLU A 410 11.52 -6.87 -11.85
C GLU A 410 11.38 -8.32 -12.38
N MET A 411 12.51 -9.04 -12.52
CA MET A 411 12.50 -10.46 -12.88
C MET A 411 11.97 -11.34 -11.75
N VAL A 412 12.34 -11.08 -10.49
CA VAL A 412 11.81 -11.82 -9.34
C VAL A 412 10.30 -11.59 -9.23
N ALA A 413 9.82 -10.35 -9.31
CA ALA A 413 8.40 -10.03 -9.30
C ALA A 413 7.65 -10.76 -10.43
N THR A 414 8.19 -10.74 -11.65
CA THR A 414 7.61 -11.47 -12.78
C THR A 414 7.58 -12.98 -12.53
N SER A 415 8.64 -13.54 -11.95
CA SER A 415 8.71 -14.95 -11.56
C SER A 415 7.66 -15.31 -10.51
N LEU A 416 7.47 -14.44 -9.51
CA LEU A 416 6.48 -14.61 -8.45
C LEU A 416 5.04 -14.57 -9.00
N VAL A 417 4.75 -13.66 -9.93
CA VAL A 417 3.44 -13.59 -10.59
C VAL A 417 3.18 -14.87 -11.38
N LYS A 418 4.13 -15.29 -12.23
CA LYS A 418 3.98 -16.50 -13.05
C LYS A 418 3.91 -17.78 -12.21
N GLY A 419 4.59 -17.81 -11.06
CA GLY A 419 4.58 -18.93 -10.12
C GLY A 419 3.40 -18.93 -9.13
N ASN A 420 2.56 -17.89 -9.14
CA ASN A 420 1.52 -17.68 -8.13
C ASN A 420 2.07 -17.68 -6.69
N LEU A 421 3.24 -17.05 -6.49
CA LEU A 421 3.98 -16.98 -5.23
C LEU A 421 4.00 -15.57 -4.62
N THR A 422 3.32 -14.59 -5.23
CA THR A 422 3.33 -13.18 -4.81
C THR A 422 2.92 -12.97 -3.35
N GLY A 423 2.02 -13.81 -2.82
CA GLY A 423 1.58 -13.76 -1.42
C GLY A 423 2.55 -14.37 -0.40
N LYS A 424 3.67 -14.95 -0.85
CA LYS A 424 4.69 -15.59 0.01
C LYS A 424 5.96 -14.75 0.16
N VAL A 425 6.15 -13.75 -0.68
CA VAL A 425 7.41 -13.00 -0.75
C VAL A 425 7.16 -11.51 -0.61
N LYS A 426 7.91 -10.86 0.29
CA LYS A 426 8.04 -9.40 0.37
C LYS A 426 9.38 -9.01 -0.24
N LEU A 427 9.37 -8.26 -1.34
CA LEU A 427 10.58 -7.72 -1.96
C LEU A 427 10.91 -6.33 -1.41
N ILE A 428 12.20 -6.07 -1.19
CA ILE A 428 12.73 -4.80 -0.72
C ILE A 428 13.75 -4.29 -1.74
N TRP A 429 13.57 -3.05 -2.19
CA TRP A 429 14.46 -2.38 -3.13
C TRP A 429 15.39 -1.39 -2.43
N ASN A 430 16.45 -1.94 -1.86
CA ASN A 430 17.49 -1.19 -1.17
C ASN A 430 18.83 -1.93 -1.30
N ALA A 431 19.94 -1.22 -1.24
CA ALA A 431 21.23 -1.81 -0.89
C ALA A 431 21.38 -1.88 0.64
N LEU A 432 22.32 -2.66 1.14
CA LEU A 432 22.71 -2.64 2.55
C LEU A 432 24.14 -2.10 2.72
N SER A 433 24.32 -1.26 3.73
CA SER A 433 25.62 -0.70 4.10
C SER A 433 25.65 -0.40 5.62
N ASP A 434 26.71 0.25 6.07
CA ASP A 434 26.89 0.72 7.45
C ASP A 434 26.21 2.09 7.71
N ARG A 435 25.66 2.71 6.67
CA ARG A 435 24.94 4.00 6.73
C ARG A 435 23.91 4.14 5.60
N VAL A 436 23.01 5.11 5.76
CA VAL A 436 22.01 5.46 4.75
C VAL A 436 22.61 6.43 3.73
N GLU A 437 22.82 5.99 2.49
CA GLU A 437 23.38 6.81 1.42
C GLU A 437 22.97 6.34 0.01
N ALA A 438 22.88 7.26 -0.94
CA ALA A 438 22.62 6.90 -2.33
C ALA A 438 23.90 6.27 -2.92
N VAL A 439 23.76 5.09 -3.52
CA VAL A 439 24.87 4.34 -4.09
C VAL A 439 24.63 4.11 -5.58
N ARG A 440 25.74 4.09 -6.35
CA ARG A 440 25.75 3.63 -7.74
C ARG A 440 26.50 2.32 -7.83
N PHE A 441 26.12 1.52 -8.81
CA PHE A 441 26.71 0.21 -9.06
C PHE A 441 27.46 0.19 -10.37
N LYS A 442 28.53 -0.61 -10.42
CA LYS A 442 29.13 -1.06 -11.67
C LYS A 442 28.81 -2.52 -11.88
N HIS A 443 28.31 -2.83 -13.07
CA HIS A 443 28.16 -4.22 -13.51
C HIS A 443 29.54 -4.81 -13.82
N LYS A 444 29.78 -6.03 -13.34
CA LYS A 444 30.92 -6.83 -13.81
C LYS A 444 30.59 -7.41 -15.18
N GLU A 445 31.47 -7.23 -16.15
CA GLU A 445 31.28 -7.75 -17.51
C GLU A 445 31.08 -9.29 -17.45
N GLY A 446 29.94 -9.77 -17.97
CA GLY A 446 29.55 -11.19 -17.95
C GLY A 446 28.88 -11.68 -16.66
N ASN A 447 28.80 -10.87 -15.59
CA ASN A 447 28.08 -11.21 -14.36
C ASN A 447 27.21 -10.02 -13.92
N ILE A 448 26.08 -9.81 -14.60
CA ILE A 448 25.16 -8.70 -14.32
C ILE A 448 24.52 -8.80 -12.93
N GLY A 449 24.42 -10.01 -12.39
CA GLY A 449 23.93 -10.26 -11.04
C GLY A 449 24.86 -9.76 -9.93
N ALA A 450 26.18 -9.72 -10.19
CA ALA A 450 27.17 -9.20 -9.27
C ALA A 450 27.30 -7.67 -9.38
N LEU A 451 26.79 -6.95 -8.38
CA LEU A 451 26.92 -5.50 -8.31
C LEU A 451 28.05 -5.09 -7.37
N GLN A 452 29.07 -4.42 -7.89
CA GLN A 452 30.05 -3.72 -7.05
C GLN A 452 29.61 -2.28 -6.81
N MET A 453 29.54 -1.88 -5.54
CA MET A 453 29.18 -0.52 -5.13
C MET A 453 30.37 0.44 -5.19
N GLU A 454 30.17 1.58 -5.85
CA GLU A 454 31.08 2.73 -5.77
C GLU A 454 30.51 3.82 -4.85
N SER A 455 31.27 4.19 -3.82
CA SER A 455 30.92 5.29 -2.91
C SER A 455 31.60 6.58 -3.38
N GLY A 456 30.90 7.72 -3.41
CA GLY A 456 31.52 9.04 -3.55
C GLY A 456 31.27 9.86 -4.83
N ILE A 457 30.22 9.59 -5.61
CA ILE A 457 29.82 10.48 -6.72
C ILE A 457 28.48 11.13 -6.35
N ASN A 458 28.28 12.41 -6.71
CA ASN A 458 26.99 13.11 -6.66
C ASN A 458 25.92 12.34 -7.44
N ALA A 459 25.39 11.27 -6.85
CA ALA A 459 24.29 10.50 -7.38
C ALA A 459 23.04 11.38 -7.23
N THR A 460 22.54 11.87 -8.35
CA THR A 460 21.27 12.61 -8.37
C THR A 460 20.15 11.65 -7.98
N ASN A 461 19.17 12.12 -7.20
CA ASN A 461 17.92 11.41 -6.89
C ASN A 461 17.01 11.22 -8.14
N ASP A 462 17.58 11.11 -9.34
CA ASP A 462 16.82 10.89 -10.58
C ASP A 462 16.45 9.40 -10.66
N SER A 463 15.15 9.13 -10.51
CA SER A 463 14.53 7.79 -10.63
C SER A 463 14.65 7.14 -12.01
N ARG A 464 15.42 7.72 -12.93
CA ARG A 464 15.74 7.22 -14.28
C ARG A 464 17.14 6.62 -14.39
N ASP A 465 17.96 6.72 -13.35
CA ASP A 465 19.31 6.16 -13.35
C ASP A 465 19.25 4.67 -12.95
N GLU A 466 19.23 3.79 -13.96
CA GLU A 466 19.07 2.32 -13.81
C GLU A 466 20.18 1.65 -12.99
N GLU A 467 21.26 2.37 -12.70
CA GLU A 467 22.47 1.90 -12.00
C GLU A 467 22.61 2.48 -10.58
N SER A 468 21.50 2.93 -9.96
CA SER A 468 21.51 3.52 -8.60
C SER A 468 20.45 2.94 -7.66
N SER A 469 20.74 2.91 -6.35
CA SER A 469 19.78 2.54 -5.31
C SER A 469 20.08 3.24 -3.98
N MET A 470 19.15 3.14 -3.03
CA MET A 470 19.30 3.66 -1.69
C MET A 470 19.88 2.59 -0.77
N ALA A 471 21.09 2.78 -0.27
CA ALA A 471 21.63 1.96 0.80
C ALA A 471 20.95 2.31 2.13
N ILE A 472 20.57 1.28 2.88
CA ILE A 472 20.04 1.38 4.25
C ILE A 472 20.90 0.55 5.19
N VAL A 473 20.70 0.70 6.49
CA VAL A 473 21.38 -0.13 7.49
C VAL A 473 20.53 -1.36 7.80
N LEU A 474 21.16 -2.50 8.12
CA LEU A 474 20.44 -3.74 8.42
C LEU A 474 19.47 -3.59 9.61
N ASP A 475 19.77 -2.69 10.55
CA ASP A 475 18.87 -2.32 11.65
C ASP A 475 17.50 -1.79 11.19
N ASP A 476 17.40 -1.23 9.98
CA ASP A 476 16.11 -0.80 9.40
C ASP A 476 15.18 -1.98 9.11
N LEU A 477 15.70 -3.21 9.02
CA LEU A 477 14.91 -4.43 8.83
C LEU A 477 14.42 -5.05 10.15
N VAL A 478 14.94 -4.61 11.31
CA VAL A 478 14.46 -5.06 12.63
C VAL A 478 12.94 -5.10 12.70
N PRO A 479 12.21 -4.06 12.28
CA PRO A 479 10.79 -4.01 12.57
C PRO A 479 9.95 -4.95 11.68
N LEU A 480 10.51 -5.41 10.55
CA LEU A 480 9.93 -6.46 9.70
C LEU A 480 10.05 -7.86 10.32
N LEU A 481 11.05 -8.08 11.18
CA LEU A 481 11.51 -9.39 11.63
C LEU A 481 11.54 -9.53 13.17
N ARG A 482 11.14 -8.49 13.90
CA ARG A 482 11.21 -8.45 15.36
C ARG A 482 10.48 -9.64 15.99
N LYS A 483 11.16 -10.34 16.91
CA LYS A 483 10.67 -11.57 17.59
C LYS A 483 10.38 -12.77 16.68
N GLN A 484 10.86 -12.75 15.43
CA GLN A 484 10.90 -13.94 14.60
C GLN A 484 12.26 -14.64 14.78
N SER A 485 12.26 -15.96 14.74
CA SER A 485 13.49 -16.72 14.50
C SER A 485 13.71 -16.78 12.99
N VAL A 486 14.91 -16.40 12.53
CA VAL A 486 15.17 -16.17 11.10
C VAL A 486 16.37 -16.98 10.64
N PHE A 487 16.23 -17.60 9.47
CA PHE A 487 17.34 -18.04 8.64
C PHE A 487 17.68 -16.90 7.67
N VAL A 488 18.93 -16.46 7.67
CA VAL A 488 19.42 -15.40 6.77
C VAL A 488 20.33 -16.02 5.72
N LYS A 489 20.10 -15.74 4.43
CA LYS A 489 21.11 -15.84 3.38
C LYS A 489 21.63 -14.43 3.12
N MET A 490 22.94 -14.26 3.05
CA MET A 490 23.57 -12.97 2.78
C MET A 490 24.72 -13.14 1.79
N ASP A 491 24.52 -12.62 0.60
CA ASP A 491 25.59 -12.50 -0.40
C ASP A 491 25.32 -11.24 -1.21
N ILE A 492 26.15 -10.23 -0.95
CA ILE A 492 26.06 -8.86 -1.45
C ILE A 492 27.45 -8.36 -1.89
N GLU A 493 28.22 -9.26 -2.48
CA GLU A 493 29.43 -8.95 -3.25
C GLU A 493 30.42 -8.06 -2.47
N SER A 494 30.90 -8.55 -1.31
CA SER A 494 31.87 -7.95 -0.37
C SER A 494 31.35 -6.95 0.67
N TYR A 495 30.07 -6.58 0.64
CA TYR A 495 29.48 -5.63 1.59
C TYR A 495 28.93 -6.28 2.88
N GLU A 496 29.12 -7.58 3.07
CA GLU A 496 28.61 -8.37 4.19
C GLU A 496 29.01 -7.76 5.54
N TYR A 497 30.30 -7.42 5.70
CA TYR A 497 30.76 -6.80 6.95
C TYR A 497 30.13 -5.43 7.20
N LYS A 498 29.95 -4.60 6.15
CA LYS A 498 29.31 -3.29 6.29
C LYS A 498 27.85 -3.43 6.68
N ALA A 499 27.10 -4.30 6.00
CA ALA A 499 25.72 -4.63 6.36
C ALA A 499 25.60 -5.12 7.81
N MET A 500 26.49 -6.03 8.25
CA MET A 500 26.51 -6.51 9.64
C MET A 500 26.87 -5.42 10.64
N SER A 501 27.81 -4.53 10.31
CA SER A 501 28.23 -3.45 11.18
C SER A 501 27.11 -2.42 11.42
N GLY A 502 26.26 -2.18 10.41
CA GLY A 502 25.00 -1.43 10.51
C GLY A 502 23.82 -2.25 11.06
N GLY A 503 24.06 -3.50 11.48
CA GLY A 503 23.05 -4.46 11.92
C GLY A 503 23.16 -4.86 13.39
N LYS A 504 23.86 -4.09 14.24
CA LYS A 504 24.09 -4.48 15.65
C LYS A 504 22.77 -4.74 16.39
N LYS A 505 21.79 -3.84 16.23
CA LYS A 505 20.47 -3.97 16.84
C LYS A 505 19.67 -5.10 16.19
N PHE A 506 19.86 -5.35 14.89
CA PHE A 506 19.28 -6.49 14.19
C PHE A 506 19.65 -7.82 14.84
N PHE A 507 20.94 -8.06 15.08
CA PHE A 507 21.39 -9.29 15.74
C PHE A 507 21.05 -9.36 17.25
N GLU A 508 20.60 -8.26 17.85
CA GLU A 508 20.12 -8.21 19.25
C GLU A 508 18.61 -8.44 19.36
N GLU A 509 17.80 -7.87 18.45
CA GLU A 509 16.33 -7.90 18.50
C GLU A 509 15.69 -8.99 17.63
N VAL A 510 16.41 -9.53 16.65
CA VAL A 510 15.97 -10.62 15.78
C VAL A 510 16.70 -11.91 16.18
N ASP A 511 15.97 -13.02 16.33
CA ASP A 511 16.57 -14.30 16.69
C ASP A 511 17.15 -14.97 15.42
N VAL A 512 18.27 -14.43 14.93
CA VAL A 512 19.00 -15.05 13.82
C VAL A 512 19.56 -16.39 14.29
N ARG A 513 19.09 -17.49 13.71
CA ARG A 513 19.52 -18.85 14.09
C ARG A 513 20.59 -19.40 13.17
N PHE A 514 20.46 -19.09 11.89
CA PHE A 514 21.32 -19.53 10.82
C PHE A 514 21.64 -18.33 9.92
N LEU A 515 22.90 -18.20 9.53
CA LEU A 515 23.33 -17.24 8.53
C LEU A 515 24.22 -17.97 7.52
N LEU A 516 23.69 -18.21 6.31
CA LEU A 516 24.48 -18.65 5.15
C LEU A 516 25.06 -17.42 4.47
N MET A 517 26.37 -17.42 4.25
CA MET A 517 27.10 -16.24 3.80
C MET A 517 28.21 -16.59 2.83
N GLU A 518 28.33 -15.80 1.76
CA GLU A 518 29.48 -15.86 0.87
C GLU A 518 30.74 -15.38 1.60
N TRP A 519 31.75 -16.23 1.59
CA TRP A 519 33.01 -16.03 2.28
C TRP A 519 34.18 -15.70 1.35
N ASP A 520 34.02 -15.89 0.04
CA ASP A 520 35.15 -15.85 -0.89
C ASP A 520 35.91 -14.50 -0.84
N PHE A 521 35.16 -13.39 -0.79
CA PHE A 521 35.72 -12.03 -0.65
C PHE A 521 36.32 -11.73 0.73
N HIS A 522 35.98 -12.51 1.77
CA HIS A 522 36.39 -12.27 3.16
C HIS A 522 37.52 -13.17 3.64
N ARG A 523 37.84 -14.20 2.85
CA ARG A 523 38.82 -15.25 3.14
C ARG A 523 40.13 -14.70 3.69
N THR A 524 40.68 -13.67 3.03
CA THR A 524 41.97 -13.05 3.41
C THR A 524 41.84 -11.61 3.87
N SER A 525 40.63 -11.04 3.91
CA SER A 525 40.42 -9.62 4.20
C SER A 525 40.46 -9.32 5.70
N VAL A 526 40.60 -8.03 6.03
CA VAL A 526 40.48 -7.52 7.41
C VAL A 526 39.02 -7.58 7.85
N GLU A 527 38.09 -7.31 6.94
CA GLU A 527 36.65 -7.45 7.13
C GLU A 527 36.29 -8.88 7.56
N GLY A 528 36.89 -9.91 6.97
CA GLY A 528 36.66 -11.29 7.39
C GLY A 528 37.03 -11.54 8.85
N SER A 529 38.13 -10.96 9.35
CA SER A 529 38.49 -11.08 10.77
C SER A 529 37.45 -10.41 11.66
N ARG A 530 36.90 -9.27 11.21
CA ARG A 530 35.87 -8.53 11.94
C ARG A 530 34.52 -9.24 11.92
N ILE A 531 34.17 -9.93 10.83
CA ILE A 531 32.98 -10.80 10.75
C ILE A 531 33.11 -11.93 11.78
N ILE A 532 34.24 -12.65 11.80
CA ILE A 532 34.48 -13.74 12.76
C ILE A 532 34.34 -13.22 14.20
N GLN A 533 34.96 -12.08 14.51
CA GLN A 533 34.85 -11.47 15.83
C GLN A 533 33.38 -11.14 16.17
N PHE A 534 32.68 -10.42 15.28
CA PHE A 534 31.29 -10.01 15.47
C PHE A 534 30.36 -11.21 15.75
N MET A 535 30.55 -12.30 15.00
CA MET A 535 29.76 -13.53 15.12
C MET A 535 30.10 -14.31 16.40
N THR A 536 31.39 -14.42 16.74
CA THR A 536 31.85 -15.12 17.95
C THR A 536 31.34 -14.43 19.21
N GLU A 537 31.41 -13.09 19.27
CA GLU A 537 30.87 -12.29 20.38
C GLU A 537 29.36 -12.52 20.59
N ARG A 538 28.63 -12.88 19.52
CA ARG A 538 27.18 -13.14 19.53
C ARG A 538 26.84 -14.64 19.61
N ARG A 539 27.82 -15.47 19.97
CA ARG A 539 27.68 -16.92 20.14
C ARG A 539 27.28 -17.66 18.86
N PHE A 540 27.84 -17.26 17.73
CA PHE A 540 27.75 -18.04 16.50
C PHE A 540 29.02 -18.88 16.30
N LYS A 541 28.85 -20.08 15.75
CA LYS A 541 29.94 -20.93 15.30
C LYS A 541 29.88 -21.14 13.79
N PRO A 542 31.01 -21.05 13.08
CA PRO A 542 31.07 -21.35 11.65
C PRO A 542 31.08 -22.88 11.45
N VAL A 543 30.32 -23.36 10.48
CA VAL A 543 30.25 -24.78 10.08
C VAL A 543 30.23 -24.90 8.57
N LEU A 544 30.52 -26.10 8.06
CA LEU A 544 30.28 -26.43 6.66
C LEU A 544 28.77 -26.45 6.37
N PRO A 545 28.25 -25.73 5.36
CA PRO A 545 26.82 -25.68 5.07
C PRO A 545 26.20 -27.06 4.90
N LEU A 546 26.79 -27.90 4.03
CA LEU A 546 26.30 -29.24 3.72
C LEU A 546 26.68 -30.32 4.76
N GLN A 547 27.41 -29.93 5.82
CA GLN A 547 27.84 -30.82 6.90
C GLN A 547 27.80 -30.09 8.24
N ARG A 548 26.59 -29.70 8.67
CA ARG A 548 26.34 -28.82 9.84
C ARG A 548 26.99 -29.23 11.17
N LEU A 549 27.30 -30.51 11.33
CA LEU A 549 27.97 -31.06 12.51
C LEU A 549 29.49 -30.86 12.50
N VAL A 550 30.05 -30.38 11.40
CA VAL A 550 31.49 -30.17 11.21
C VAL A 550 31.81 -28.69 11.42
N PRO A 551 32.28 -28.30 12.63
CA PRO A 551 32.68 -26.93 12.90
C PRO A 551 33.93 -26.57 12.12
N LEU A 552 33.96 -25.33 11.64
CA LEU A 552 35.11 -24.74 10.99
C LEU A 552 36.04 -24.12 12.05
N LYS A 553 37.33 -24.42 11.94
CA LYS A 553 38.35 -23.85 12.82
C LYS A 553 38.71 -22.44 12.37
N VAL A 554 38.58 -21.47 13.26
CA VAL A 554 38.81 -20.03 13.00
C VAL A 554 40.24 -19.77 12.58
N GLU A 555 41.20 -20.52 13.12
CA GLU A 555 42.63 -20.42 12.80
C GLU A 555 42.90 -20.72 11.32
N ASN A 556 42.02 -21.50 10.68
CA ASN A 556 42.11 -21.92 9.29
C ASN A 556 41.10 -21.21 8.38
N ARG A 557 40.66 -20.00 8.73
CA ARG A 557 39.65 -19.23 7.96
C ARG A 557 39.95 -19.10 6.46
N ASN A 558 41.23 -19.12 6.08
CA ASN A 558 41.65 -19.01 4.68
C ASN A 558 41.30 -20.27 3.85
N ALA A 559 41.14 -21.42 4.51
CA ALA A 559 40.85 -22.71 3.88
C ALA A 559 39.35 -23.04 3.89
N TRP A 560 38.50 -22.14 4.38
CA TRP A 560 37.06 -22.35 4.38
C TRP A 560 36.51 -22.39 2.94
N PRO A 561 35.38 -23.08 2.71
CA PRO A 561 34.69 -23.05 1.42
C PRO A 561 34.19 -21.64 1.08
N ASN A 562 33.73 -21.46 -0.16
CA ASN A 562 33.19 -20.19 -0.64
C ASN A 562 31.89 -19.79 0.09
N GLU A 563 31.10 -20.77 0.53
CA GLU A 563 29.91 -20.56 1.33
C GLU A 563 30.11 -21.11 2.73
N ILE A 564 29.81 -20.30 3.76
CA ILE A 564 29.87 -20.73 5.15
C ILE A 564 28.52 -20.56 5.84
N MET A 565 28.22 -21.43 6.79
CA MET A 565 27.04 -21.28 7.63
C MET A 565 27.43 -20.99 9.07
N TRP A 566 26.88 -19.92 9.61
CA TRP A 566 26.99 -19.58 11.02
C TRP A 566 25.76 -20.09 11.77
N ILE A 567 25.97 -20.86 12.83
CA ILE A 567 24.90 -21.39 13.69
C ILE A 567 25.02 -20.78 15.08
N ARG A 568 23.92 -20.22 15.59
CA ARG A 568 23.86 -19.69 16.96
C ARG A 568 23.82 -20.84 17.97
N ILE A 569 24.71 -20.81 18.96
CA ILE A 569 24.85 -21.83 20.03
C ILE A 569 24.32 -21.39 21.39
#